data_AF-A0AAV6SLF4-F1
#
_entry.id   AF-A0AAV6SLF4-F1
#
_cell.length_a   1.000
_cell.length_b   1.000
_cell.length_c   1.000
_cell.angle_alpha   90.00
_cell.angle_beta   90.00
_cell.angle_gamma   90.00
#
_symmetry.space_group_name_H-M   'P 1'
#
loop_
_entity.id
_entity.type
_entity.pdbx_description
1 polymer ?
#
loop_
_entity_poly.entity_id
_entity_poly.type
_entity_poly.pdbx_seq_one_letter_code
_entity_poly.pdbx_strand_id
1 'polypeptide(L)'
;MFEKACKHSPVGVAAHRTFNLFAGRLVDINVYVTSFFLFDHRHSGERTVDKMSSHKTFRIKRFLAKKQKQNRPIPQWIRMKTGNKIRYNSKRRHWRRTKLGL
;
A
#
# COMPACT_ATOMS: atom_id res chain seq x y z
N MET A 1 -34.46 -23.85 40.89
CA MET A 1 -35.41 -24.58 40.03
C MET A 1 -35.76 -23.67 38.86
N PHE A 2 -35.62 -24.21 37.65
CA PHE A 2 -35.88 -23.54 36.38
C PHE A 2 -37.36 -23.18 36.25
N GLU A 3 -37.68 -21.96 35.83
CA GLU A 3 -38.97 -21.72 35.16
C GLU A 3 -38.80 -21.01 33.80
N LYS A 4 -39.10 -21.84 32.79
CA LYS A 4 -39.89 -21.59 31.58
C LYS A 4 -39.46 -20.46 30.64
N ALA A 5 -38.85 -20.92 29.54
CA ALA A 5 -38.88 -20.25 28.25
C ALA A 5 -40.33 -20.10 27.74
N CYS A 6 -40.74 -18.88 27.43
CA CYS A 6 -41.86 -18.63 26.53
C CYS A 6 -41.32 -18.52 25.09
N LYS A 7 -41.51 -19.58 24.32
CA LYS A 7 -41.39 -19.55 22.86
C LYS A 7 -42.57 -18.76 22.30
N HIS A 8 -42.30 -17.62 21.68
CA HIS A 8 -43.15 -17.10 20.62
C HIS A 8 -42.30 -17.01 19.35
N SER A 9 -42.55 -17.94 18.44
CA SER A 9 -42.39 -17.73 17.01
C SER A 9 -43.81 -17.75 16.48
N PRO A 10 -44.24 -16.86 15.56
CA PRO A 10 -43.91 -17.18 14.19
C PRO A 10 -43.89 -16.02 13.18
N VAL A 11 -43.54 -16.42 11.95
CA VAL A 11 -43.85 -15.86 10.64
C VAL A 11 -43.16 -14.56 10.20
N GLY A 12 -42.23 -14.73 9.26
CA GLY A 12 -41.66 -13.62 8.51
C GLY A 12 -40.60 -14.06 7.51
N VAL A 13 -41.06 -14.74 6.44
CA VAL A 13 -40.34 -15.00 5.18
C VAL A 13 -38.95 -15.62 5.33
N ALA A 14 -38.85 -16.93 5.08
CA ALA A 14 -37.58 -17.59 4.85
C ALA A 14 -36.93 -17.02 3.57
N ALA A 15 -36.20 -15.92 3.69
CA ALA A 15 -35.16 -15.61 2.73
C ALA A 15 -34.15 -16.76 2.85
N HIS A 16 -34.05 -17.59 1.80
CA HIS A 16 -32.94 -18.53 1.69
C HIS A 16 -31.65 -17.69 1.66
N ARG A 17 -31.08 -17.44 2.84
CA ARG A 17 -29.72 -16.91 2.97
C ARG A 17 -28.80 -17.98 2.43
N THR A 18 -28.40 -17.80 1.18
CA THR A 18 -27.31 -18.56 0.59
C THR A 18 -26.04 -18.05 1.25
N PHE A 19 -25.49 -18.86 2.14
CA PHE A 19 -24.22 -18.60 2.79
C PHE A 19 -23.11 -19.31 2.02
N ASN A 20 -22.02 -18.63 1.74
CA ASN A 20 -20.82 -19.24 1.16
C ASN A 20 -19.69 -19.21 2.20
N LEU A 21 -18.94 -20.31 2.30
CA LEU A 21 -17.81 -20.42 3.21
C LEU A 21 -16.55 -19.95 2.49
N PHE A 22 -16.10 -18.72 2.77
CA PHE A 22 -14.84 -18.20 2.27
C PHE A 22 -13.89 -17.94 3.44
N ALA A 23 -12.68 -18.51 3.38
CA ALA A 23 -11.65 -18.40 4.42
C ALA A 23 -12.13 -18.73 5.86
N GLY A 24 -13.00 -19.74 6.00
CA GLY A 24 -13.42 -20.25 7.30
C GLY A 24 -14.45 -19.39 8.05
N ARG A 25 -15.08 -18.39 7.42
CA ARG A 25 -16.25 -17.69 7.97
C ARG A 25 -17.44 -17.77 7.03
N LEU A 26 -18.61 -17.91 7.65
CA LEU A 26 -19.90 -18.03 6.99
C LEU A 26 -20.45 -16.61 6.77
N VAL A 27 -20.44 -16.14 5.52
CA VAL A 27 -20.85 -14.77 5.14
C VAL A 27 -22.03 -14.77 4.17
N ASP A 28 -22.90 -13.78 4.31
CA ASP A 28 -24.05 -13.56 3.42
C ASP A 28 -23.60 -13.12 2.02
N ILE A 29 -24.10 -13.75 0.95
CA ILE A 29 -23.71 -13.45 -0.44
C ILE A 29 -23.96 -11.97 -0.81
N ASN A 30 -25.04 -11.35 -0.32
CA ASN A 30 -25.34 -9.93 -0.59
C ASN A 30 -24.29 -8.96 -0.03
N VAL A 31 -23.57 -9.35 1.05
CA VAL A 31 -22.46 -8.59 1.62
C VAL A 31 -21.19 -8.80 0.79
N TYR A 32 -20.94 -10.01 0.29
CA TYR A 32 -19.79 -10.28 -0.59
C TYR A 32 -19.88 -9.47 -1.90
N VAL A 33 -21.05 -9.44 -2.53
CA VAL A 33 -21.28 -8.70 -3.78
C VAL A 33 -21.09 -7.19 -3.57
N THR A 34 -21.74 -6.59 -2.57
CA THR A 34 -21.58 -5.15 -2.27
C THR A 34 -20.17 -4.78 -1.83
N SER A 35 -19.45 -5.67 -1.15
CA SER A 35 -18.04 -5.47 -0.77
C SER A 35 -17.09 -5.53 -1.96
N PHE A 36 -17.32 -6.47 -2.89
CA PHE A 36 -16.51 -6.61 -4.11
C PHE A 36 -16.70 -5.40 -5.03
N PHE A 37 -17.94 -4.91 -5.18
CA PHE A 37 -18.23 -3.71 -5.99
C PHE A 37 -17.70 -2.39 -5.38
N LEU A 38 -17.46 -2.31 -4.06
CA LEU A 38 -16.83 -1.14 -3.42
C LEU A 38 -15.30 -1.24 -3.32
N PHE A 39 -14.72 -2.45 -3.31
CA PHE A 39 -13.26 -2.65 -3.31
C PHE A 39 -12.65 -2.54 -4.71
N ASP A 40 -13.43 -2.75 -5.77
CA ASP A 40 -13.04 -2.52 -7.16
C ASP A 40 -13.39 -1.11 -7.67
N HIS A 41 -13.38 -0.11 -6.79
CA HIS A 41 -13.35 1.28 -7.22
C HIS A 41 -11.94 1.64 -7.71
N ARG A 42 -11.65 1.22 -8.93
CA ARG A 42 -10.80 1.92 -9.90
C ARG A 42 -9.51 2.48 -9.29
N HIS A 43 -8.43 1.70 -9.38
CA HIS A 43 -7.22 2.28 -9.95
C HIS A 43 -7.51 2.54 -11.44
N SER A 44 -8.35 3.54 -11.73
CA SER A 44 -8.43 4.11 -13.06
C SER A 44 -7.00 4.52 -13.37
N GLY A 45 -6.37 3.80 -14.30
CA GLY A 45 -5.08 4.13 -14.85
C GLY A 45 -5.19 5.46 -15.59
N GLU A 46 -5.33 6.55 -14.85
CA GLU A 46 -4.88 7.85 -15.28
C GLU A 46 -3.38 7.70 -15.47
N ARG A 47 -3.01 7.30 -16.69
CA ARG A 47 -1.72 7.65 -17.27
C ARG A 47 -1.69 9.16 -17.18
N THR A 48 -1.10 9.68 -16.11
CA THR A 48 -0.65 11.07 -16.05
C THR A 48 0.01 11.29 -17.39
N VAL A 49 -0.59 12.15 -18.23
CA VAL A 49 -0.03 12.48 -19.53
C VAL A 49 1.39 12.93 -19.23
N ASP A 50 2.36 12.07 -19.53
CA ASP A 50 3.73 12.24 -19.12
C ASP A 50 4.16 13.58 -19.72
N LYS A 51 4.19 14.65 -18.91
CA LYS A 51 4.83 15.90 -19.32
C LYS A 51 6.23 15.49 -19.69
N MET A 52 6.49 15.37 -20.99
CA MET A 52 7.73 14.75 -21.47
C MET A 52 8.88 15.48 -20.80
N SER A 53 9.53 14.79 -19.86
CA SER A 53 10.76 15.28 -19.29
C SER A 53 11.73 15.53 -20.45
N SER A 54 12.61 16.53 -20.33
CA SER A 54 13.48 16.89 -21.46
C SER A 54 14.15 15.66 -22.08
N HIS A 55 14.34 15.67 -23.40
CA HIS A 55 15.07 14.60 -24.08
C HIS A 55 16.52 14.58 -23.57
N LYS A 56 16.86 13.53 -22.81
CA LYS A 56 18.19 13.30 -22.20
C LYS A 56 18.82 12.05 -22.80
N THR A 57 20.13 12.10 -23.01
CA THR A 57 20.90 10.94 -23.46
C THR A 57 20.90 9.82 -22.40
N PHE A 58 21.11 8.57 -22.83
CA PHE A 58 21.13 7.42 -21.93
C PHE A 58 22.20 7.53 -20.83
N ARG A 59 23.37 8.08 -21.15
CA ARG A 59 24.46 8.33 -20.19
C ARG A 59 24.01 9.26 -19.06
N ILE A 60 23.33 10.36 -19.39
CA ILE A 60 22.80 11.33 -18.42
C ILE A 60 21.71 10.67 -17.57
N LYS A 61 20.78 9.92 -18.18
CA LYS A 61 19.73 9.19 -17.44
C LYS A 61 20.33 8.23 -16.42
N ARG A 62 21.35 7.45 -16.80
CA ARG A 62 22.05 6.53 -15.91
C ARG A 62 22.76 7.27 -14.76
N PHE A 63 23.39 8.41 -15.05
CA PHE A 63 24.01 9.25 -14.01
C PHE A 63 22.97 9.78 -13.01
N LEU A 64 21.88 10.35 -13.50
CA LEU A 64 20.80 10.88 -12.66
C LEU A 64 20.19 9.79 -11.77
N ALA A 65 19.91 8.62 -12.34
CA ALA A 65 19.41 7.47 -11.59
C ALA A 65 20.39 7.02 -10.50
N LYS A 66 21.71 6.99 -10.79
CA LYS A 66 22.74 6.67 -9.78
C LYS A 66 22.76 7.71 -8.65
N LYS A 67 22.70 9.01 -8.99
CA LYS A 67 22.69 10.09 -7.99
C LYS A 67 21.43 10.06 -7.12
N GLN A 68 20.28 9.71 -7.69
CA GLN A 68 19.05 9.50 -6.93
C GLN A 68 19.20 8.31 -5.95
N LYS A 69 19.70 7.16 -6.41
CA LYS A 69 19.92 5.97 -5.58
C LYS A 69 20.92 6.20 -4.45
N GLN A 70 21.94 7.03 -4.66
CA GLN A 70 22.94 7.38 -3.64
C GLN A 70 22.38 8.31 -2.55
N ASN A 71 21.35 9.09 -2.84
CA ASN A 71 20.80 10.10 -1.94
C ASN A 71 19.84 9.52 -0.89
N ARG A 72 20.26 8.47 -0.18
CA ARG A 72 19.47 7.74 0.82
C ARG A 72 20.08 7.86 2.23
N PRO A 73 19.27 7.76 3.30
CA PRO A 73 19.79 7.77 4.66
C PRO A 73 20.53 6.46 4.97
N ILE A 74 21.35 6.47 6.02
CA ILE A 74 22.09 5.26 6.45
C ILE A 74 21.10 4.26 7.06
N PRO A 75 21.17 2.97 6.70
CA PRO A 75 20.38 1.92 7.33
C PRO A 75 20.63 1.80 8.83
N GLN A 76 19.59 1.48 9.60
CA GLN A 76 19.65 1.45 11.06
C GLN A 76 20.65 0.43 11.60
N TRP A 77 20.72 -0.77 11.04
CA TRP A 77 21.64 -1.82 11.48
C TRP A 77 23.12 -1.43 11.37
N ILE A 78 23.48 -0.52 10.45
CA ILE A 78 24.85 0.02 10.35
C ILE A 78 25.18 0.90 11.55
N ARG A 79 24.19 1.63 12.09
CA ARG A 79 24.35 2.45 13.30
C ARG A 79 24.53 1.59 14.55
N MET A 80 23.97 0.38 14.54
CA MET A 80 24.06 -0.57 15.65
C MET A 80 25.37 -1.39 15.65
N LYS A 81 26.18 -1.31 14.59
CA LYS A 81 27.48 -1.99 14.56
C LYS A 81 28.45 -1.37 15.56
N THR A 82 29.01 -2.21 16.43
CA THR A 82 30.05 -1.84 17.39
C THR A 82 31.30 -1.28 16.67
N GLY A 83 31.93 -0.25 17.23
CA GLY A 83 33.14 0.36 16.67
C GLY A 83 32.91 1.26 15.44
N ASN A 84 31.66 1.49 15.02
CA ASN A 84 31.36 2.34 13.87
C ASN A 84 31.21 3.83 14.26
N LYS A 85 32.02 4.71 13.66
CA LYS A 85 31.95 6.18 13.86
C LYS A 85 30.90 6.87 12.97
N ILE A 86 30.39 6.18 11.94
CA ILE A 86 29.51 6.78 10.94
C ILE A 86 28.07 6.92 11.50
N ARG A 87 27.57 8.15 11.63
CA ARG A 87 26.21 8.43 12.15
C ARG A 87 25.21 8.86 11.07
N TYR A 88 25.65 9.65 10.09
CA TYR A 88 24.84 10.14 8.99
C TYR A 88 25.62 10.08 7.67
N ASN A 89 24.91 10.16 6.54
CA ASN A 89 25.54 10.19 5.22
C ASN A 89 26.01 11.62 4.91
N SER A 90 27.30 11.89 5.08
CA SER A 90 27.91 13.19 4.80
C SER A 90 27.80 13.61 3.33
N LYS A 91 27.63 12.65 2.41
CA LYS A 91 27.49 12.90 0.96
C LYS A 91 26.02 13.04 0.52
N ARG A 92 25.06 13.05 1.45
CA ARG A 92 23.64 13.27 1.14
C ARG A 92 23.46 14.69 0.58
N ARG A 93 22.62 14.83 -0.46
CA ARG A 93 22.45 16.06 -1.22
C ARG A 93 20.99 16.53 -1.21
N HIS A 94 20.75 17.83 -1.05
CA HIS A 94 19.43 18.41 -1.31
C HIS A 94 19.43 19.17 -2.64
N TRP A 95 18.41 18.96 -3.47
CA TRP A 95 18.39 19.47 -4.85
C TRP A 95 18.30 20.99 -4.96
N ARG A 96 17.71 21.67 -3.96
CA ARG A 96 17.69 23.14 -3.92
C ARG A 96 19.06 23.72 -3.55
N ARG A 97 19.76 23.11 -2.58
CA ARG A 97 21.01 23.64 -2.02
C ARG A 97 22.23 23.41 -2.92
N THR A 98 22.43 22.20 -3.45
CA THR A 98 23.62 21.85 -4.22
C THR A 98 23.26 21.17 -5.53
N LYS A 99 23.83 21.62 -6.65
CA LYS A 99 23.53 21.16 -8.02
C LYS A 99 24.48 20.04 -8.46
N LEU A 100 24.09 19.29 -9.50
CA LEU A 100 24.83 18.10 -9.97
C LEU A 100 25.95 18.40 -10.97
N GLY A 101 25.97 19.60 -11.56
CA GLY A 101 26.98 20.00 -12.56
C GLY A 101 27.03 19.04 -13.74
N LEU A 102 25.93 18.98 -14.50
CA LEU A 102 25.75 18.13 -15.68
C LEU A 102 25.51 18.97 -16.91
#